data_AF-A0A9P6QQY6-F1
#
_entry.id   AF-A0A9P6QQY6-F1
#
_cell.length_a   1.000
_cell.length_b   1.000
_cell.length_c   1.000
_cell.angle_alpha   90.00
_cell.angle_beta   90.00
_cell.angle_gamma   90.00
#
_symmetry.space_group_name_H-M   'P 1'
#
loop_
_entity.id
_entity.type
_entity.pdbx_description
1 polymer ?
#
loop_
_entity_poly.entity_id
_entity_poly.type
_entity_poly.pdbx_seq_one_letter_code
_entity_poly.pdbx_strand_id
1 'polypeptide(L)'
;MSATPRFLQSSLMATSASRGFFTTSSSPKAVSVVGAAVAGRTMTGQARQLTFQELKQHHIRTFSTSGIRNNNNSNALTRFASNFTIDSSNKVVYTIVAINVAVFGVWQYAEGNAKRFHDGRLYMFMFRHFTDSLQNLKEGRVWTLVTSAFSHKEWYHILLNTMVLLSFGDPVWRLLGTRRFLAVYLGSGITASLSSIAYYANLEPYLRRMQHKPPNNSIHYSMGASGSIMGITTAFACVYPLSQYSLFFVITMPAAALI
;
A
#
# COMPACT_ATOMS: atom_id res chain seq x y z
N MET A 1 11.19 65.65 25.25
CA MET A 1 9.73 65.79 25.01
C MET A 1 9.17 64.38 24.85
N SER A 2 8.79 63.70 25.94
CA SER A 2 7.42 63.66 26.53
C SER A 2 6.38 63.17 25.50
N ALA A 3 5.55 62.15 25.70
CA ALA A 3 5.11 61.46 26.90
C ALA A 3 4.38 60.14 26.51
N THR A 4 4.54 59.08 27.31
CA THR A 4 3.45 58.14 27.64
C THR A 4 2.49 58.82 28.62
N PRO A 5 1.17 58.52 28.68
CA PRO A 5 0.72 57.41 29.57
C PRO A 5 -0.64 56.73 29.19
N ARG A 6 -0.84 55.42 29.49
CA ARG A 6 -1.68 54.84 30.59
C ARG A 6 -3.13 54.39 30.22
N PHE A 7 -3.44 53.11 30.50
CA PHE A 7 -4.48 52.58 31.45
C PHE A 7 -5.89 52.38 30.84
N LEU A 8 -6.78 51.42 31.19
CA LEU A 8 -7.01 50.38 32.22
C LEU A 8 -8.02 49.35 31.61
N GLN A 9 -7.93 48.04 31.87
CA GLN A 9 -8.73 47.26 32.85
C GLN A 9 -10.27 47.35 32.67
N SER A 10 -11.02 46.27 32.42
CA SER A 10 -11.68 45.39 33.42
C SER A 10 -12.96 44.85 32.73
N SER A 11 -13.30 43.55 32.69
CA SER A 11 -13.88 42.67 33.73
C SER A 11 -15.36 42.34 33.48
N LEU A 12 -15.71 41.05 33.65
CA LEU A 12 -16.98 40.49 34.21
C LEU A 12 -18.24 40.63 33.34
N MET A 13 -18.93 39.55 32.96
CA MET A 13 -19.90 38.71 33.72
C MET A 13 -21.14 38.60 32.79
N ALA A 14 -22.03 37.61 32.78
CA ALA A 14 -22.25 36.38 33.50
C ALA A 14 -23.46 35.68 32.84
N THR A 15 -23.68 34.40 33.18
CA THR A 15 -25.01 33.77 33.43
C THR A 15 -26.01 33.67 32.26
N SER A 16 -26.91 32.69 32.14
CA SER A 16 -27.36 31.55 32.95
C SER A 16 -28.40 30.80 32.11
N ALA A 17 -28.73 29.58 32.56
CA ALA A 17 -30.02 28.90 32.49
C ALA A 17 -30.06 27.71 31.51
N SER A 18 -29.96 26.45 31.99
CA SER A 18 -31.01 25.63 32.68
C SER A 18 -32.07 25.17 31.67
N ARG A 19 -32.62 23.95 31.59
CA ARG A 19 -32.82 22.70 32.36
C ARG A 19 -33.29 21.69 31.26
N GLY A 20 -33.40 20.37 31.38
CA GLY A 20 -33.43 19.39 32.47
C GLY A 20 -33.45 17.98 31.83
N PHE A 21 -33.07 16.93 32.57
CA PHE A 21 -33.96 15.84 33.05
C PHE A 21 -34.55 14.94 31.94
N PHE A 22 -34.57 13.60 31.96
CA PHE A 22 -34.18 12.56 32.93
C PHE A 22 -34.23 11.18 32.19
N THR A 23 -33.34 10.25 32.57
CA THR A 23 -33.50 8.78 32.77
C THR A 23 -34.25 7.91 31.74
N THR A 24 -33.66 6.88 31.12
CA THR A 24 -33.28 5.49 31.55
C THR A 24 -34.14 4.47 30.79
N SER A 25 -33.54 3.29 30.56
CA SER A 25 -34.18 1.96 30.59
C SER A 25 -34.27 1.16 29.27
N SER A 26 -33.51 0.06 29.29
CA SER A 26 -33.86 -1.31 28.88
C SER A 26 -33.68 -1.77 27.43
N SER A 27 -33.19 -3.02 27.40
CA SER A 27 -32.61 -3.84 26.36
C SER A 27 -33.68 -4.60 25.52
N PRO A 28 -33.28 -5.44 24.54
CA PRO A 28 -34.03 -5.67 23.30
C PRO A 28 -35.06 -6.80 23.38
N LYS A 29 -36.05 -6.78 22.47
CA LYS A 29 -36.92 -7.92 22.16
C LYS A 29 -36.84 -8.25 20.67
N ALA A 30 -36.72 -9.54 20.40
CA ALA A 30 -36.71 -10.16 19.09
C ALA A 30 -38.11 -10.66 18.67
N VAL A 31 -38.21 -11.01 17.37
CA VAL A 31 -39.08 -12.00 16.73
C VAL A 31 -40.46 -11.56 16.17
N SER A 32 -40.60 -11.71 14.84
CA SER A 32 -41.77 -12.26 14.12
C SER A 32 -41.32 -12.59 12.68
N VAL A 33 -41.05 -13.84 12.29
CA VAL A 33 -41.97 -14.90 11.79
C VAL A 33 -42.76 -14.51 10.53
N VAL A 34 -42.28 -14.99 9.38
CA VAL A 34 -43.01 -15.35 8.15
C VAL A 34 -42.23 -16.55 7.59
N GLY A 35 -42.74 -17.76 7.34
CA GLY A 35 -44.07 -18.20 6.96
C GLY A 35 -44.00 -18.83 5.56
N ALA A 36 -43.41 -20.02 5.42
CA ALA A 36 -43.40 -20.77 4.15
C ALA A 36 -43.85 -22.22 4.41
N ALA A 37 -44.98 -22.56 3.80
CA ALA A 37 -45.74 -23.78 3.98
C ALA A 37 -45.04 -25.01 3.38
N VAL A 38 -45.04 -26.12 4.13
CA VAL A 38 -44.68 -27.46 3.67
C VAL A 38 -45.97 -28.25 3.50
N ALA A 39 -46.17 -28.76 2.27
CA ALA A 39 -47.30 -29.60 1.90
C ALA A 39 -47.20 -30.99 2.56
N GLY A 40 -48.30 -31.41 3.17
CA GLY A 40 -48.42 -32.66 3.90
C GLY A 40 -48.51 -33.90 3.00
N ARG A 41 -47.93 -34.99 3.50
CA ARG A 41 -48.33 -36.37 3.17
C ARG A 41 -48.60 -37.13 4.47
N THR A 42 -49.61 -37.97 4.38
CA THR A 42 -50.42 -38.59 5.41
C THR A 42 -49.78 -39.81 6.08
N MET A 43 -50.03 -39.91 7.40
CA MET A 43 -50.41 -41.08 8.21
C MET A 43 -49.64 -42.40 8.06
N THR A 44 -49.06 -42.88 9.17
CA THR A 44 -49.43 -44.16 9.82
C THR A 44 -48.84 -44.23 11.23
N GLY A 45 -49.64 -44.64 12.20
CA GLY A 45 -49.31 -44.59 13.63
C GLY A 45 -48.45 -45.73 14.13
N GLN A 46 -47.72 -45.46 15.22
CA GLN A 46 -47.47 -46.42 16.30
C GLN A 46 -46.93 -45.66 17.51
N ALA A 47 -47.65 -45.75 18.62
CA ALA A 47 -47.22 -45.22 19.90
C ALA A 47 -45.99 -45.97 20.39
N ARG A 48 -44.95 -45.24 20.82
CA ARG A 48 -43.98 -45.76 21.78
C ARG A 48 -43.43 -44.61 22.62
N GLN A 49 -43.79 -44.61 23.90
CA GLN A 49 -43.11 -43.85 24.94
C GLN A 49 -41.61 -44.22 24.86
N LEU A 50 -40.75 -43.24 24.61
CA LEU A 50 -39.31 -43.41 24.74
C LEU A 50 -38.81 -42.54 25.88
N THR A 51 -38.23 -43.26 26.82
CA THR A 51 -37.90 -42.92 28.20
C THR A 51 -36.68 -42.01 28.26
N PHE A 52 -36.56 -41.22 29.33
CA PHE A 52 -35.46 -40.27 29.65
C PHE A 52 -34.03 -40.89 29.73
N GLN A 53 -33.83 -42.13 29.27
CA GLN A 53 -32.57 -42.87 29.29
C GLN A 53 -31.80 -42.88 27.96
N GLU A 54 -32.41 -42.57 26.81
CA GLU A 54 -31.69 -42.55 25.52
C GLU A 54 -30.83 -41.28 25.30
N LEU A 55 -30.98 -40.24 26.14
CA LEU A 55 -30.22 -38.99 26.05
C LEU A 55 -28.86 -38.99 26.79
N LYS A 56 -28.42 -40.12 27.35
CA LYS A 56 -27.13 -40.20 28.08
C LYS A 56 -26.03 -41.05 27.43
N GLN A 57 -26.28 -41.69 26.28
CA GLN A 57 -25.26 -42.50 25.59
C GLN A 57 -24.56 -41.82 24.40
N HIS A 58 -24.89 -40.57 24.07
CA HIS A 58 -24.17 -39.79 23.05
C HIS A 58 -22.88 -39.13 23.54
N HIS A 59 -22.38 -39.55 24.71
CA HIS A 59 -21.14 -39.04 25.28
C HIS A 59 -20.14 -40.18 25.55
N ILE A 60 -19.09 -40.17 24.73
CA ILE A 60 -17.70 -40.55 25.05
C ILE A 60 -17.27 -42.00 24.75
N ARG A 61 -16.47 -42.09 23.65
CA ARG A 61 -15.33 -42.98 23.32
C ARG A 61 -15.71 -44.36 22.71
N THR A 62 -15.01 -44.88 21.69
CA THR A 62 -13.53 -44.99 21.59
C THR A 62 -13.05 -45.35 20.16
N PHE A 63 -11.99 -44.66 19.73
CA PHE A 63 -10.76 -45.14 19.04
C PHE A 63 -10.74 -45.84 17.65
N SER A 64 -10.05 -45.12 16.75
CA SER A 64 -8.84 -45.51 15.99
C SER A 64 -8.95 -46.40 14.75
N THR A 65 -8.73 -45.76 13.60
CA THR A 65 -7.83 -46.29 12.56
C THR A 65 -6.92 -45.15 12.07
N SER A 66 -5.72 -45.15 12.62
CA SER A 66 -4.43 -44.96 11.94
C SER A 66 -4.42 -44.24 10.58
N GLY A 67 -3.85 -43.03 10.58
CA GLY A 67 -2.63 -42.82 9.81
C GLY A 67 -2.76 -42.37 8.35
N ILE A 68 -3.27 -41.16 8.11
CA ILE A 68 -2.61 -40.25 7.18
C ILE A 68 -2.14 -39.05 8.00
N ARG A 69 -0.99 -39.24 8.64
CA ARG A 69 -0.13 -38.16 9.12
C ARG A 69 0.28 -37.40 7.87
N ASN A 70 -0.48 -36.35 7.54
CA ASN A 70 -0.05 -35.38 6.54
C ASN A 70 1.18 -34.69 7.12
N ASN A 71 2.35 -35.23 6.78
CA ASN A 71 3.64 -34.67 7.13
C ASN A 71 3.81 -33.39 6.32
N ASN A 72 3.11 -32.34 6.74
CA ASN A 72 3.28 -30.97 6.29
C ASN A 72 4.63 -30.46 6.81
N ASN A 73 5.72 -31.10 6.39
CA ASN A 73 6.99 -30.44 6.12
C ASN A 73 6.89 -29.68 4.79
N SER A 74 5.74 -29.07 4.50
CA SER A 74 5.70 -27.91 3.62
C SER A 74 6.47 -26.83 4.38
N ASN A 75 7.78 -26.82 4.15
CA ASN A 75 8.72 -25.85 4.69
C ASN A 75 8.10 -24.46 4.57
N ALA A 76 8.43 -23.52 5.45
CA ALA A 76 8.03 -22.12 5.29
C ALA A 76 8.26 -21.63 3.85
N LEU A 77 9.30 -22.17 3.18
CA LEU A 77 9.61 -22.05 1.76
C LEU A 77 8.53 -22.53 0.78
N THR A 78 7.81 -23.62 1.05
CA THR A 78 6.73 -24.13 0.19
C THR A 78 5.47 -23.29 0.34
N ARG A 79 5.15 -22.84 1.55
CA ARG A 79 4.08 -21.86 1.81
C ARG A 79 4.43 -20.48 1.23
N PHE A 80 5.71 -20.13 1.25
CA PHE A 80 6.27 -18.95 0.61
C PHE A 80 6.19 -19.05 -0.91
N ALA A 81 6.62 -20.16 -1.49
CA ALA A 81 6.50 -20.42 -2.93
C ALA A 81 5.04 -20.49 -3.40
N SER A 82 4.12 -20.93 -2.53
CA SER A 82 2.67 -20.88 -2.82
C SER A 82 2.05 -19.50 -2.61
N ASN A 83 2.64 -18.60 -1.82
CA ASN A 83 2.26 -17.18 -1.80
C ASN A 83 2.86 -16.43 -3.01
N PHE A 84 3.94 -16.98 -3.57
CA PHE A 84 4.55 -16.60 -4.83
C PHE A 84 4.05 -17.48 -5.99
N THR A 85 2.87 -18.11 -5.87
CA THR A 85 2.23 -18.66 -7.06
C THR A 85 1.92 -17.49 -7.95
N ILE A 86 2.62 -17.45 -9.08
CA ILE A 86 2.35 -16.61 -10.23
C ILE A 86 0.95 -17.02 -10.72
N ASP A 87 -0.08 -16.53 -10.05
CA ASP A 87 -1.43 -16.61 -10.55
C ASP A 87 -1.40 -15.84 -11.88
N SER A 88 -1.62 -16.56 -12.96
CA SER A 88 -1.30 -16.15 -14.33
C SER A 88 -2.19 -15.00 -14.83
N SER A 89 -3.00 -14.42 -13.94
CA SER A 89 -4.02 -13.44 -14.24
C SER A 89 -3.59 -11.98 -14.05
N ASN A 90 -2.51 -11.67 -13.32
CA ASN A 90 -2.07 -10.28 -13.12
C ASN A 90 -0.99 -9.83 -14.12
N LYS A 91 -1.33 -9.87 -15.41
CA LYS A 91 -0.42 -9.48 -16.50
C LYS A 91 0.12 -8.04 -16.34
N VAL A 92 -0.61 -7.16 -15.65
CA VAL A 92 -0.27 -5.74 -15.50
C VAL A 92 0.97 -5.54 -14.64
N VAL A 93 0.99 -6.14 -13.44
CA VAL A 93 2.13 -6.01 -12.52
C VAL A 93 3.40 -6.59 -13.14
N TYR A 94 3.30 -7.78 -13.74
CA TYR A 94 4.44 -8.39 -14.43
C TYR A 94 4.90 -7.57 -15.63
N THR A 95 3.99 -6.91 -16.36
CA THR A 95 4.37 -6.01 -17.47
C THR A 95 5.15 -4.81 -16.95
N ILE A 96 4.73 -4.19 -15.84
CA ILE A 96 5.48 -3.07 -15.23
C ILE A 96 6.87 -3.52 -14.78
N VAL A 97 6.96 -4.69 -14.14
CA VAL A 97 8.25 -5.27 -13.73
C VAL A 97 9.15 -5.52 -14.95
N ALA A 98 8.60 -6.11 -16.02
CA ALA A 98 9.34 -6.37 -17.24
C ALA A 98 9.86 -5.06 -17.88
N ILE A 99 9.05 -4.00 -17.89
CA ILE A 99 9.47 -2.67 -18.38
C ILE A 99 10.60 -2.11 -17.51
N ASN A 100 10.48 -2.14 -16.18
CA ASN A 100 11.54 -1.66 -15.28
C ASN A 100 12.86 -2.42 -15.50
N VAL A 101 12.79 -3.75 -15.65
CA VAL A 101 13.97 -4.59 -15.92
C VAL A 101 14.59 -4.28 -17.28
N ALA A 102 13.77 -4.06 -18.32
CA ALA A 102 14.26 -3.67 -19.63
C ALA A 102 14.97 -2.32 -19.60
N VAL A 103 14.36 -1.30 -18.98
CA VAL A 103 14.95 0.04 -18.83
C VAL A 103 16.24 -0.01 -18.03
N PHE A 104 16.28 -0.79 -16.94
CA PHE A 104 17.50 -1.04 -16.18
C PHE A 104 18.59 -1.71 -17.04
N GLY A 105 18.24 -2.69 -17.88
CA GLY A 105 19.16 -3.29 -18.85
C GLY A 105 19.79 -2.26 -19.79
N VAL A 106 19.00 -1.30 -20.26
CA VAL A 106 19.50 -0.18 -21.09
C VAL A 106 20.45 0.71 -20.29
N TRP A 107 20.14 1.02 -19.02
CA TRP A 107 21.06 1.74 -18.13
C TRP A 107 22.40 1.04 -17.97
N GLN A 108 22.39 -0.26 -17.67
CA GLN A 108 23.62 -1.05 -17.51
C GLN A 108 24.43 -1.12 -18.80
N TYR A 109 23.76 -1.25 -19.94
CA TYR A 109 24.40 -1.23 -21.25
C TYR A 109 25.02 0.13 -21.56
N ALA A 110 24.29 1.21 -21.30
CA ALA A 110 24.76 2.58 -21.50
C ALA A 110 25.98 2.92 -20.62
N GLU A 111 25.93 2.55 -19.33
CA GLU A 111 27.05 2.74 -18.41
C GLU A 111 28.26 1.87 -18.81
N GLY A 112 28.03 0.62 -19.22
CA GLY A 112 29.07 -0.28 -19.70
C GLY A 112 29.77 0.26 -20.95
N ASN A 113 29.01 0.78 -21.92
CA ASN A 113 29.57 1.39 -23.12
C ASN A 113 30.36 2.66 -22.82
N ALA A 114 29.85 3.53 -21.94
CA ALA A 114 30.55 4.75 -21.54
C ALA A 114 31.90 4.45 -20.87
N LYS A 115 31.98 3.38 -20.07
CA LYS A 115 33.24 2.96 -19.42
C LYS A 115 34.22 2.27 -20.36
N ARG A 116 33.74 1.48 -21.32
CA ARG A 116 34.59 0.67 -22.21
C ARG A 116 35.08 1.42 -23.44
N PHE A 117 34.22 2.23 -24.04
CA PHE A 117 34.48 2.89 -25.33
C PHE A 117 34.60 4.40 -25.21
N HIS A 118 34.50 4.96 -23.99
CA HIS A 118 34.43 6.40 -23.72
C HIS A 118 33.30 7.12 -24.49
N ASP A 119 32.31 6.38 -25.00
CA ASP A 119 31.12 6.94 -25.65
C ASP A 119 29.97 7.08 -24.66
N GLY A 120 29.80 8.30 -24.15
CA GLY A 120 28.75 8.65 -23.19
C GLY A 120 27.41 9.04 -23.82
N ARG A 121 27.24 8.95 -25.16
CA ARG A 121 26.03 9.44 -25.84
C ARG A 121 24.75 8.76 -25.35
N LEU A 122 24.77 7.44 -25.25
CA LEU A 122 23.61 6.67 -24.77
C LEU A 122 23.33 6.94 -23.29
N TYR A 123 24.39 7.07 -22.48
CA TYR A 123 24.26 7.39 -21.06
C TYR A 123 23.62 8.77 -20.84
N MET A 124 24.04 9.79 -21.61
CA MET A 124 23.41 11.12 -21.58
C MET A 124 21.98 11.12 -22.12
N PHE A 125 21.68 10.30 -23.13
CA PHE A 125 20.32 10.11 -23.60
C PHE A 125 19.40 9.58 -22.49
N MET A 126 19.86 8.60 -21.71
CA MET A 126 19.10 8.08 -20.57
C MET A 126 18.84 9.17 -19.52
N PHE A 127 19.82 10.01 -19.17
CA PHE A 127 19.57 11.14 -18.26
C PHE A 127 18.55 12.14 -18.81
N ARG A 128 18.57 12.42 -20.11
CA ARG A 128 17.65 13.41 -20.70
C ARG A 128 16.22 12.91 -20.81
N HIS A 129 16.02 11.61 -21.00
CA HIS A 129 14.70 11.04 -21.33
C HIS A 129 14.11 10.14 -20.24
N PHE A 130 14.93 9.61 -19.32
CA PHE A 130 14.51 8.65 -18.28
C PHE A 130 14.78 9.14 -16.86
N THR A 131 15.08 10.42 -16.65
CA THR A 131 15.25 10.99 -15.30
C THR A 131 14.48 12.29 -15.18
N ASP A 132 13.87 12.50 -14.02
CA ASP A 132 13.22 13.76 -13.74
C ASP A 132 14.25 14.76 -13.19
N SER A 133 14.28 15.94 -13.80
CA SER A 133 15.10 17.05 -13.35
C SER A 133 14.40 18.35 -13.70
N LEU A 134 14.66 19.40 -12.93
CA LEU A 134 14.17 20.74 -13.22
C LEU A 134 14.60 21.20 -14.63
N GLN A 135 15.81 20.82 -15.05
CA GLN A 135 16.34 21.15 -16.37
C GLN A 135 15.53 20.47 -17.49
N ASN A 136 15.25 19.17 -17.35
CA ASN A 136 14.45 18.43 -18.34
C ASN A 136 13.05 19.03 -18.51
N LEU A 137 12.41 19.45 -17.41
CA LEU A 137 11.10 20.09 -17.47
C LEU A 137 11.15 21.47 -18.14
N LYS A 138 12.17 22.28 -17.84
CA LYS A 138 12.40 23.59 -18.49
C LYS A 138 12.68 23.46 -19.99
N GLU A 139 13.31 22.37 -20.40
CA GLU A 139 13.56 22.03 -21.81
C GLU A 139 12.34 21.40 -22.50
N GLY A 140 11.17 21.36 -21.85
CA GLY A 140 9.90 20.89 -22.43
C GLY A 140 9.72 19.37 -22.41
N ARG A 141 10.58 18.61 -21.73
CA ARG A 141 10.52 17.14 -21.69
C ARG A 141 9.53 16.61 -20.66
N VAL A 142 8.25 16.93 -20.81
CA VAL A 142 7.21 16.55 -19.83
C VAL A 142 7.05 15.03 -19.65
N TRP A 143 7.43 14.22 -20.64
CA TRP A 143 7.40 12.76 -20.55
C TRP A 143 8.36 12.21 -19.48
N THR A 144 9.37 12.98 -19.07
CA THR A 144 10.31 12.54 -18.02
C THR A 144 9.64 12.30 -16.69
N LEU A 145 8.47 12.91 -16.44
CA LEU A 145 7.66 12.67 -15.23
C LEU A 145 7.10 11.25 -15.17
N VAL A 146 6.91 10.61 -16.33
CA VAL A 146 6.40 9.25 -16.42
C VAL A 146 7.54 8.27 -16.57
N THR A 147 8.51 8.56 -17.45
CA THR A 147 9.62 7.64 -17.71
C THR A 147 10.58 7.52 -16.52
N SER A 148 10.71 8.56 -15.68
CA SER A 148 11.46 8.48 -14.42
C SER A 148 10.92 7.39 -13.48
N ALA A 149 9.60 7.16 -13.49
CA ALA A 149 8.94 6.16 -12.65
C ALA A 149 9.27 4.72 -13.06
N PHE A 150 9.82 4.49 -14.25
CA PHE A 150 10.26 3.17 -14.72
C PHE A 150 11.78 3.04 -14.81
N SER A 151 12.49 4.07 -14.37
CA SER A 151 13.93 4.21 -14.56
C SER A 151 14.67 3.89 -13.27
N HIS A 152 15.57 2.91 -13.34
CA HIS A 152 16.45 2.52 -12.24
C HIS A 152 17.86 2.39 -12.77
N LYS A 153 18.82 2.95 -12.04
CA LYS A 153 20.25 2.83 -12.36
C LYS A 153 20.95 1.84 -11.42
N GLU A 154 20.55 1.78 -10.16
CA GLU A 154 21.19 0.94 -9.16
C GLU A 154 20.51 -0.42 -9.03
N TRP A 155 21.30 -1.49 -8.97
CA TRP A 155 20.81 -2.87 -8.85
C TRP A 155 19.93 -3.07 -7.62
N TYR A 156 20.29 -2.46 -6.49
CA TYR A 156 19.56 -2.61 -5.23
C TYR A 156 18.24 -1.84 -5.27
N HIS A 157 18.19 -0.69 -5.95
CA HIS A 157 16.96 0.08 -6.12
C HIS A 157 15.92 -0.70 -6.92
N ILE A 158 16.28 -1.29 -8.06
CA ILE A 158 15.32 -2.08 -8.86
C ILE A 158 14.87 -3.34 -8.10
N LEU A 159 15.78 -4.00 -7.39
CA LEU A 159 15.47 -5.20 -6.61
C LEU A 159 14.40 -4.90 -5.55
N LEU A 160 14.63 -3.90 -4.70
CA LEU A 160 13.71 -3.53 -3.63
C LEU A 160 12.36 -3.06 -4.20
N ASN A 161 12.36 -2.22 -5.24
CA ASN A 161 11.13 -1.79 -5.89
C ASN A 161 10.34 -2.98 -6.46
N THR A 162 11.00 -3.89 -7.16
CA THR A 162 10.34 -5.06 -7.75
C THR A 162 9.77 -5.98 -6.67
N MET A 163 10.51 -6.21 -5.58
CA MET A 163 10.02 -7.01 -4.45
C MET A 163 8.77 -6.42 -3.80
N VAL A 164 8.77 -5.11 -3.53
CA VAL A 164 7.61 -4.43 -2.94
C VAL A 164 6.44 -4.43 -3.93
N LEU A 165 6.69 -4.14 -5.20
CA LEU A 165 5.66 -4.14 -6.24
C LEU A 165 5.03 -5.54 -6.42
N LEU A 166 5.80 -6.62 -6.37
CA LEU A 166 5.24 -7.98 -6.45
C LEU A 166 4.44 -8.33 -5.19
N SER A 167 4.84 -7.82 -4.02
CA SER A 167 4.18 -8.11 -2.75
C SER A 167 2.84 -7.38 -2.61
N PHE A 168 2.79 -6.09 -2.96
CA PHE A 168 1.59 -5.25 -2.81
C PHE A 168 0.81 -5.07 -4.11
N GLY A 169 1.43 -5.31 -5.26
CA GLY A 169 0.81 -5.09 -6.56
C GLY A 169 -0.36 -6.02 -6.82
N ASP A 170 -0.25 -7.31 -6.49
CA ASP A 170 -1.34 -8.28 -6.67
C ASP A 170 -2.59 -7.98 -5.84
N PRO A 171 -2.50 -7.82 -4.50
CA PRO A 171 -3.67 -7.50 -3.70
C PRO A 171 -4.31 -6.18 -4.13
N VAL A 172 -3.52 -5.12 -4.38
CA VAL A 172 -4.07 -3.82 -4.81
C VAL A 172 -4.72 -3.90 -6.19
N TRP A 173 -4.11 -4.63 -7.12
CA TRP A 173 -4.69 -4.83 -8.45
C TRP A 173 -6.03 -5.58 -8.38
N ARG A 174 -6.17 -6.60 -7.52
CA ARG A 174 -7.45 -7.30 -7.32
C ARG A 174 -8.54 -6.39 -6.75
N LEU A 175 -8.19 -5.40 -5.93
CA LEU A 175 -9.12 -4.44 -5.35
C LEU A 175 -9.57 -3.37 -6.35
N LEU A 176 -8.61 -2.81 -7.09
CA LEU A 176 -8.84 -1.64 -7.94
C LEU A 176 -9.17 -2.01 -9.40
N GLY A 177 -8.72 -3.18 -9.85
CA GLY A 177 -8.68 -3.57 -11.26
C GLY A 177 -7.61 -2.81 -12.04
N THR A 178 -7.37 -3.25 -13.28
CA THR A 178 -6.26 -2.78 -14.14
C THR A 178 -6.21 -1.26 -14.35
N ARG A 179 -7.34 -0.63 -14.73
CA ARG A 179 -7.35 0.79 -15.10
C ARG A 179 -7.01 1.70 -13.91
N ARG A 180 -7.61 1.43 -12.75
CA ARG A 180 -7.41 2.22 -11.54
C ARG A 180 -6.03 1.94 -10.92
N PHE A 181 -5.57 0.70 -10.98
CA PHE A 181 -4.20 0.36 -10.57
C PHE A 181 -3.16 1.17 -11.35
N LEU A 182 -3.27 1.22 -12.69
CA LEU A 182 -2.37 2.03 -13.52
C LEU A 182 -2.50 3.52 -13.24
N ALA A 183 -3.71 4.02 -13.02
CA ALA A 183 -3.93 5.43 -12.65
C ALA A 183 -3.26 5.78 -11.32
N VAL A 184 -3.33 4.90 -10.31
CA VAL A 184 -2.64 5.08 -9.04
C VAL A 184 -1.12 5.02 -9.24
N TYR A 185 -0.61 4.01 -9.96
CA TYR A 185 0.84 3.87 -10.22
C TYR A 185 1.39 5.12 -10.93
N LEU A 186 0.81 5.50 -12.06
CA LEU A 186 1.29 6.64 -12.85
C LEU A 186 1.03 7.98 -12.15
N GLY A 187 -0.14 8.15 -11.52
CA GLY A 187 -0.50 9.38 -10.82
C GLY A 187 0.41 9.65 -9.62
N SER A 188 0.72 8.62 -8.83
CA SER A 188 1.65 8.75 -7.71
C SER A 188 3.10 8.95 -8.17
N GLY A 189 3.52 8.29 -9.25
CA GLY A 189 4.83 8.55 -9.88
C GLY A 189 4.98 10.01 -10.33
N ILE A 190 4.00 10.54 -11.07
CA ILE A 190 4.00 11.93 -11.52
C ILE A 190 4.01 12.90 -10.33
N THR A 191 3.18 12.64 -9.33
CA THR A 191 3.09 13.49 -8.12
C THR A 191 4.40 13.49 -7.34
N ALA A 192 5.06 12.34 -7.22
CA ALA A 192 6.37 12.23 -6.60
C ALA A 192 7.44 13.01 -7.39
N SER A 193 7.48 12.89 -8.72
CA SER A 193 8.42 13.66 -9.55
C SER A 193 8.17 15.16 -9.46
N LEU A 194 6.91 15.61 -9.49
CA LEU A 194 6.59 17.02 -9.29
C LEU A 194 7.00 17.52 -7.91
N SER A 195 6.79 16.71 -6.87
CA SER A 195 7.19 17.05 -5.50
C SER A 195 8.71 17.14 -5.36
N SER A 196 9.45 16.22 -5.99
CA SER A 196 10.91 16.23 -6.08
C SER A 196 11.41 17.51 -6.76
N ILE A 197 10.85 17.85 -7.93
CA ILE A 197 11.20 19.07 -8.66
C ILE A 197 10.88 20.32 -7.83
N ALA A 198 9.71 20.37 -7.19
CA ALA A 198 9.31 21.51 -6.36
C ALA A 198 10.25 21.69 -5.16
N TYR A 199 10.69 20.59 -4.54
CA TYR A 199 11.66 20.59 -3.44
C TYR A 199 13.01 21.17 -3.88
N TYR A 200 13.59 20.64 -4.96
CA TYR A 200 14.90 21.11 -5.45
C TYR A 200 14.84 22.53 -6.04
N ALA A 201 13.71 22.93 -6.61
CA ALA A 201 13.54 24.26 -7.19
C ALA A 201 13.36 25.37 -6.14
N ASN A 202 12.64 25.09 -5.04
CA ASN A 202 12.21 26.14 -4.10
C ASN A 202 12.74 25.91 -2.67
N LEU A 203 12.67 24.68 -2.17
CA LEU A 203 12.94 24.39 -0.76
C LEU A 203 14.44 24.22 -0.50
N GLU A 204 15.17 23.50 -1.35
CA GLU A 204 16.61 23.30 -1.19
C GLU A 204 17.39 24.63 -1.16
N PRO A 205 17.19 25.59 -2.10
CA PRO A 205 17.91 26.86 -2.06
C PRO A 205 17.61 27.67 -0.80
N TYR A 206 16.37 27.64 -0.32
CA TYR A 206 15.95 28.32 0.90
C TYR A 206 16.62 27.71 2.15
N LEU A 207 16.53 26.39 2.31
CA LEU A 207 17.14 25.67 3.43
C LEU A 207 18.66 25.86 3.48
N ARG A 208 19.32 25.84 2.31
CA ARG A 208 20.78 26.03 2.23
C ARG A 208 21.21 27.45 2.58
N ARG A 209 20.42 28.47 2.21
CA ARG A 209 20.64 29.85 2.66
C ARG A 209 20.54 29.98 4.18
N MET A 210 19.53 29.36 4.80
CA MET A 210 19.41 29.35 6.27
C MET A 210 20.59 28.65 6.96
N GLN A 211 21.10 27.57 6.35
CA GLN A 211 22.27 26.83 6.85
C GLN A 211 23.62 27.46 6.47
N HIS A 212 23.66 28.65 5.87
CA HIS A 212 24.88 29.31 5.39
C HIS A 212 25.75 28.42 4.47
N LYS A 213 25.11 27.56 3.67
CA LYS A 213 25.80 26.68 2.70
C LYS A 213 25.88 27.34 1.32
N PRO A 214 27.04 27.27 0.63
CA PRO A 214 27.22 27.88 -0.70
C PRO A 214 26.28 27.23 -1.71
N PRO A 215 25.65 27.96 -2.66
CA PRO A 215 24.62 27.44 -3.56
C PRO A 215 25.04 26.15 -4.29
N ASN A 216 24.08 25.24 -4.47
CA ASN A 216 24.30 23.98 -5.16
C ASN A 216 23.86 24.14 -6.63
N ASN A 217 24.83 24.14 -7.54
CA ASN A 217 24.56 24.22 -8.97
C ASN A 217 24.52 22.84 -9.65
N SER A 218 24.53 21.76 -8.85
CA SER A 218 24.45 20.39 -9.37
C SER A 218 23.06 20.15 -9.95
N ILE A 219 22.98 19.54 -11.13
CA ILE A 219 21.70 19.10 -11.67
C ILE A 219 21.25 17.87 -10.87
N HIS A 220 20.14 18.00 -10.15
CA HIS A 220 19.52 16.90 -9.44
C HIS A 220 18.70 16.08 -10.43
N TYR A 221 19.18 14.86 -10.67
CA TYR A 221 18.44 13.83 -11.40
C TYR A 221 17.81 12.90 -10.37
N SER A 222 16.48 12.87 -10.37
CA SER A 222 15.68 11.89 -9.64
C SER A 222 15.27 10.79 -10.62
N MET A 223 15.11 9.58 -10.10
CA MET A 223 14.56 8.44 -10.84
C MET A 223 14.13 7.35 -9.87
N GLY A 224 13.18 6.51 -10.28
CA GLY A 224 12.78 5.32 -9.56
C GLY A 224 11.27 5.17 -9.43
N ALA A 225 10.82 3.91 -9.45
CA ALA A 225 9.42 3.55 -9.21
C ALA A 225 8.94 3.81 -7.78
N SER A 226 9.79 4.25 -6.86
CA SER A 226 9.49 4.35 -5.43
C SER A 226 8.28 5.24 -5.15
N GLY A 227 8.16 6.39 -5.81
CA GLY A 227 6.98 7.25 -5.67
C GLY A 227 5.68 6.53 -6.09
N SER A 228 5.75 5.75 -7.16
CA SER A 228 4.62 4.97 -7.67
C SER A 228 4.23 3.83 -6.72
N ILE A 229 5.24 3.16 -6.17
CA ILE A 229 5.06 2.06 -5.23
C ILE A 229 4.54 2.57 -3.89
N MET A 230 5.05 3.71 -3.39
CA MET A 230 4.54 4.35 -2.18
C MET A 230 3.06 4.71 -2.33
N GLY A 231 2.62 5.14 -3.52
CA GLY A 231 1.20 5.34 -3.80
C GLY A 231 0.38 4.05 -3.70
N ILE A 232 0.89 2.94 -4.24
CA ILE A 232 0.25 1.63 -4.15
C ILE A 232 0.19 1.13 -2.71
N THR A 233 1.30 1.18 -1.96
CA THR A 233 1.36 0.73 -0.57
C THR A 233 0.49 1.61 0.33
N THR A 234 0.43 2.92 0.06
CA THR A 234 -0.47 3.83 0.78
C THR A 234 -1.94 3.49 0.48
N ALA A 235 -2.30 3.30 -0.79
CA ALA A 235 -3.65 2.90 -1.16
C ALA A 235 -4.05 1.58 -0.50
N PHE A 236 -3.13 0.62 -0.43
CA PHE A 236 -3.30 -0.62 0.28
C PHE A 236 -3.54 -0.40 1.79
N ALA A 237 -2.68 0.40 2.44
CA ALA A 237 -2.74 0.68 3.86
C ALA A 237 -4.02 1.44 4.26
N CYS A 238 -4.54 2.32 3.39
CA CYS A 238 -5.82 2.98 3.61
C CYS A 238 -7.02 2.01 3.58
N VAL A 239 -6.96 0.97 2.73
CA VAL A 239 -8.06 -0.01 2.62
C VAL A 239 -7.98 -1.07 3.71
N TYR A 240 -6.77 -1.50 4.08
CA TYR A 240 -6.54 -2.55 5.08
C TYR A 240 -5.54 -2.13 6.17
N PRO A 241 -5.85 -1.12 7.00
CA PRO A 241 -4.88 -0.53 7.94
C PRO A 241 -4.34 -1.50 8.99
N LEU A 242 -5.14 -2.49 9.42
CA LEU A 242 -4.79 -3.46 10.47
C LEU A 242 -4.14 -4.75 9.93
N SER A 243 -4.10 -4.92 8.61
CA SER A 243 -3.55 -6.12 8.01
C SER A 243 -2.02 -6.15 8.17
N GLN A 244 -1.50 -7.30 8.62
CA GLN A 244 -0.07 -7.47 8.87
C GLN A 244 0.62 -7.97 7.61
N TYR A 245 1.69 -7.28 7.21
CA TYR A 245 2.53 -7.68 6.08
C TYR A 245 3.98 -7.83 6.51
N SER A 246 4.61 -8.88 6.03
CA SER A 246 6.05 -9.09 6.21
C SER A 246 6.81 -8.34 5.12
N LEU A 247 7.36 -7.19 5.48
CA LEU A 247 8.25 -6.40 4.64
C LEU A 247 9.62 -7.09 4.60
N PHE A 248 10.10 -7.42 3.40
CA PHE A 248 11.37 -8.12 3.16
C PHE A 248 11.55 -9.45 3.92
N PHE A 249 10.47 -10.16 4.25
CA PHE A 249 10.51 -11.43 5.02
C PHE A 249 11.07 -11.33 6.44
N VAL A 250 11.43 -10.13 6.91
CA VAL A 250 12.11 -9.93 8.20
C VAL A 250 11.24 -9.12 9.17
N ILE A 251 10.51 -8.10 8.68
CA ILE A 251 9.77 -7.19 9.56
C ILE A 251 8.28 -7.29 9.27
N THR A 252 7.54 -7.91 10.20
CA THR A 252 6.08 -7.91 10.16
C THR A 252 5.56 -6.66 10.87
N MET A 253 4.95 -5.76 10.10
CA MET A 253 4.35 -4.54 10.64
C MET A 253 2.92 -4.40 10.10
N PRO A 254 1.99 -3.78 10.86
CA PRO A 254 0.67 -3.45 10.34
C PRO A 254 0.82 -2.49 9.16
N ALA A 255 -0.03 -2.64 8.14
CA ALA A 255 0.05 -1.83 6.91
C ALA A 255 -0.04 -0.32 7.18
N ALA A 256 -0.73 0.10 8.23
CA ALA A 256 -0.76 1.51 8.66
C ALA A 256 0.62 2.06 9.07
N ALA A 257 1.58 1.22 9.49
CA ALA A 257 2.93 1.65 9.82
C ALA A 257 3.81 1.96 8.58
N LEU A 258 3.28 1.73 7.36
CA LEU A 258 3.96 2.01 6.09
C LEU A 258 3.78 3.46 5.63
N ILE A 259 2.89 4.20 6.26
CA ILE A 259 2.52 5.59 5.97
C ILE A 259 3.04 6.48 7.09
#